data_AF-A0A936YAE4-F1
#
_entry.id   AF-A0A936YAE4-F1
#
_cell.length_a   1.000
_cell.length_b   1.000
_cell.length_c   1.000
_cell.angle_alpha   90.00
_cell.angle_beta   90.00
_cell.angle_gamma   90.00
#
_symmetry.space_group_name_H-M   'P 1'
#
loop_
_entity.id
_entity.type
_entity.pdbx_description
1 polymer ?
#
loop_
_entity_poly.entity_id
_entity_poly.type
_entity_poly.pdbx_seq_one_letter_code
_entity_poly.pdbx_strand_id
1 'polypeptide(L)'
;MPVFVNKVEITDDEVFAEMQYHPAENVAEAQYQAALALTIRELLCQEASRLGITPPVEQDDTELAREYLVNSLLEQEITVPTPTEEECERYYQRNPSIFRDQGSNVAPFAAVRESIAEYLQEASEQQAMKQYVKILAGQASIAGITLERASSPLVN
;
A
#
# COMPACT_ATOMS: atom_id res chain seq x y z
N MET A 1 6.49 8.69 20.99
CA MET A 1 7.02 7.39 20.53
C MET A 1 8.05 7.68 19.44
N PRO A 2 9.36 7.64 19.71
CA PRO A 2 10.34 8.03 18.72
C PRO A 2 10.41 6.99 17.60
N VAL A 3 10.10 7.40 16.37
CA VAL A 3 10.19 6.56 15.17
C VAL A 3 11.28 7.14 14.27
N PHE A 4 12.15 6.27 13.76
CA PHE A 4 13.24 6.69 12.88
C PHE A 4 13.26 5.85 11.60
N VAL A 5 13.47 6.53 10.48
CA VAL A 5 13.72 5.93 9.16
C VAL A 5 15.08 6.40 8.67
N ASN A 6 16.05 5.49 8.72
CA ASN A 6 17.46 5.76 8.49
C ASN A 6 18.00 6.84 9.43
N LYS A 7 18.15 8.08 8.94
CA LYS A 7 18.63 9.23 9.72
C LYS A 7 17.54 10.28 9.96
N VAL A 8 16.33 10.04 9.49
CA VAL A 8 15.20 10.95 9.61
C VAL A 8 14.34 10.51 10.79
N GLU A 9 14.05 11.45 11.67
CA GLU A 9 13.12 11.28 12.78
C GLU A 9 11.70 11.60 12.31
N ILE A 10 10.76 10.73 12.63
CA ILE A 10 9.33 11.00 12.56
C ILE A 10 8.91 11.45 13.96
N THR A 11 8.58 12.72 14.07
CA THR A 11 8.32 13.38 15.36
C THR A 11 6.95 12.99 15.92
N ASP A 12 6.80 13.11 17.24
CA ASP A 12 5.50 12.87 17.91
C ASP A 12 4.40 13.82 17.40
N ASP A 13 4.77 15.05 17.02
CA ASP A 13 3.86 16.03 16.45
C ASP A 13 3.37 15.61 15.04
N GLU A 14 4.26 15.07 14.21
CA GLU A 14 3.88 14.51 12.89
C GLU A 14 2.94 13.31 13.05
N VAL A 15 3.24 12.39 13.98
CA VAL A 15 2.35 11.25 14.26
C VAL A 15 0.98 11.73 14.73
N PHE A 16 0.95 12.71 15.64
CA PHE A 16 -0.30 13.26 16.16
C PHE A 16 -1.12 13.95 15.06
N ALA A 17 -0.49 14.72 14.18
CA ALA A 17 -1.15 15.35 13.04
C ALA A 17 -1.71 14.31 12.06
N GLU A 18 -0.98 13.22 11.83
CA GLU A 18 -1.39 12.16 10.92
C GLU A 18 -2.54 11.30 11.50
N MET A 19 -2.61 11.09 12.83
CA MET A 19 -3.66 10.29 13.49
C MET A 19 -5.10 10.66 13.10
N GLN A 20 -5.35 11.92 12.73
CA GLN A 20 -6.68 12.35 12.26
C GLN A 20 -7.15 11.63 10.99
N TYR A 21 -6.21 11.13 10.18
CA TYR A 21 -6.47 10.36 8.96
C TYR A 21 -6.57 8.85 9.20
N HIS A 22 -6.26 8.38 10.43
CA HIS A 22 -6.26 6.96 10.80
C HIS A 22 -7.18 6.69 11.99
N PRO A 23 -8.51 6.89 11.84
CA PRO A 23 -9.45 6.59 12.91
C PRO A 23 -9.43 5.10 13.25
N ALA A 24 -9.27 4.80 14.54
CA ALA A 24 -9.24 3.43 15.05
C ALA A 24 -10.06 3.29 16.32
N GLU A 25 -10.32 2.05 16.75
CA GLU A 25 -11.09 1.75 17.96
C GLU A 25 -10.48 2.33 19.23
N ASN A 26 -9.16 2.55 19.23
CA ASN A 26 -8.44 3.16 20.34
C ASN A 26 -7.25 4.01 19.85
N VAL A 27 -6.79 4.89 20.74
CA VAL A 27 -5.73 5.86 20.45
C VAL A 27 -4.40 5.20 20.12
N ALA A 28 -4.07 4.08 20.78
CA ALA A 28 -2.80 3.38 20.55
C ALA A 28 -2.73 2.79 19.14
N GLU A 29 -3.85 2.23 18.66
CA GLU A 29 -3.95 1.73 17.28
C GLU A 29 -3.86 2.88 16.27
N ALA A 30 -4.60 3.98 16.48
CA ALA A 30 -4.52 5.15 15.61
C ALA A 30 -3.09 5.72 15.54
N GLN A 31 -2.40 5.78 16.68
CA GLN A 31 -1.01 6.21 16.77
C GLN A 31 -0.08 5.27 16.01
N TYR A 32 -0.28 3.95 16.14
CA TYR A 32 0.50 2.95 15.42
C TYR A 32 0.31 3.04 13.90
N GLN A 33 -0.94 3.16 13.44
CA GLN A 33 -1.27 3.30 12.02
C GLN A 33 -0.71 4.59 11.43
N ALA A 34 -0.82 5.71 12.14
CA ALA A 34 -0.23 6.99 11.74
C ALA A 34 1.30 6.90 11.62
N ALA A 35 1.97 6.35 12.64
CA ALA A 35 3.41 6.13 12.60
C ALA A 35 3.83 5.19 11.45
N LEU A 36 3.04 4.14 11.18
CA LEU A 36 3.28 3.20 10.08
C LEU A 36 3.16 3.91 8.72
N ALA A 37 2.10 4.69 8.52
CA ALA A 37 1.87 5.45 7.30
C ALA A 37 3.02 6.44 7.04
N LEU A 38 3.43 7.19 8.06
CA LEU A 38 4.56 8.12 7.98
C LEU A 38 5.87 7.40 7.66
N THR A 39 6.10 6.24 8.26
CA THR A 39 7.30 5.42 8.01
C THR A 39 7.35 4.95 6.56
N ILE A 40 6.23 4.46 6.03
CA ILE A 40 6.13 4.02 4.64
C ILE A 40 6.33 5.21 3.70
N ARG A 41 5.68 6.34 3.97
CA ARG A 41 5.82 7.58 3.17
C ARG A 41 7.27 8.05 3.12
N GLU A 42 7.96 8.06 4.26
CA GLU A 42 9.37 8.46 4.34
C GLU A 42 10.28 7.50 3.56
N LEU A 43 10.07 6.18 3.65
CA LEU A 43 10.81 5.20 2.85
C LEU A 43 10.66 5.45 1.35
N LEU A 44 9.43 5.71 0.90
CA LEU A 44 9.15 5.99 -0.51
C LEU A 44 9.78 7.32 -0.95
N CYS A 45 9.71 8.38 -0.15
CA CYS A 45 10.36 9.66 -0.45
C CYS A 45 11.89 9.52 -0.56
N GLN A 46 12.52 8.77 0.33
CA GLN A 46 13.97 8.51 0.28
C GLN A 46 14.35 7.72 -0.97
N GLU A 47 13.54 6.73 -1.35
CA GLU A 47 13.77 5.93 -2.55
C GLU A 47 13.58 6.75 -3.84
N ALA A 48 12.52 7.58 -3.90
CA ALA A 48 12.30 8.51 -5.00
C ALA A 48 13.51 9.44 -5.19
N SER A 49 14.02 9.98 -4.08
CA SER A 49 15.22 10.83 -4.08
C SER A 49 16.46 10.06 -4.54
N ARG A 50 16.61 8.79 -4.13
CA ARG A 50 17.71 7.91 -4.55
C ARG A 50 17.70 7.65 -6.06
N LEU A 51 16.52 7.57 -6.66
CA LEU A 51 16.33 7.40 -8.10
C LEU A 51 16.42 8.71 -8.90
N GLY A 52 16.62 9.84 -8.22
CA GLY A 52 16.73 11.15 -8.87
C GLY A 52 15.38 11.75 -9.29
N ILE A 53 14.27 11.24 -8.72
CA ILE A 53 12.96 11.86 -8.88
C ILE A 53 12.97 13.16 -8.08
N THR A 54 12.67 14.26 -8.75
CA THR A 54 12.58 15.57 -8.12
C THR A 54 11.23 16.20 -8.44
N PRO A 55 10.58 16.86 -7.47
CA PRO A 55 9.39 17.64 -7.74
C PRO A 55 9.68 18.73 -8.78
N PRO A 56 8.68 19.13 -9.59
CA PRO A 56 8.80 20.30 -10.45
C PRO A 56 9.13 21.53 -9.60
N VAL A 57 9.94 22.42 -10.15
CA VAL A 57 10.44 23.62 -9.46
C VAL A 57 9.28 24.48 -8.94
N GLU A 58 9.43 25.04 -7.73
CA GLU A 58 8.47 25.95 -7.03
C GLU A 58 7.31 25.30 -6.26
N GLN A 59 7.48 24.08 -5.71
CA GLN A 59 6.59 23.62 -4.63
C GLN A 59 7.10 24.16 -3.27
N ASP A 60 6.58 25.32 -2.85
CA ASP A 60 6.77 25.83 -1.47
C ASP A 60 6.10 24.93 -0.42
N ASP A 61 5.17 24.08 -0.87
CA ASP A 61 4.48 23.10 -0.03
C ASP A 61 5.27 21.78 0.02
N THR A 62 5.83 21.51 1.21
CA THR A 62 6.62 20.29 1.46
C THR A 62 5.77 19.02 1.36
N GLU A 63 4.49 19.07 1.72
CA GLU A 63 3.62 17.89 1.66
C GLU A 63 3.25 17.58 0.20
N LEU A 64 2.95 18.60 -0.59
CA LEU A 64 2.70 18.43 -2.02
C LEU A 64 3.93 17.89 -2.76
N ALA A 65 5.14 18.31 -2.35
CA ALA A 65 6.39 17.77 -2.86
C ALA A 65 6.58 16.29 -2.51
N ARG A 66 6.27 15.90 -1.26
CA ARG A 66 6.31 14.49 -0.84
C ARG A 66 5.31 13.64 -1.62
N GLU A 67 4.08 14.12 -1.79
CA GLU A 67 3.05 13.43 -2.57
C GLU A 67 3.48 13.20 -4.02
N TYR A 68 4.07 14.22 -4.65
CA TYR A 68 4.63 14.09 -6.00
C TYR A 68 5.72 13.03 -6.09
N LEU A 69 6.67 13.02 -5.14
CA LEU A 69 7.76 12.05 -5.09
C LEU A 69 7.23 10.61 -4.97
N VAL A 70 6.26 10.39 -4.08
CA VAL A 70 5.64 9.09 -3.87
C VAL A 70 4.93 8.64 -5.15
N ASN A 71 4.04 9.46 -5.70
CA ASN A 71 3.27 9.08 -6.89
C ASN A 71 4.19 8.76 -8.09
N SER A 72 5.18 9.62 -8.35
CA SER A 72 6.15 9.41 -9.43
C SER A 72 6.96 8.11 -9.23
N LEU A 73 7.33 7.78 -7.98
CA LEU A 73 8.03 6.54 -7.68
C LEU A 73 7.16 5.32 -7.95
N LEU A 74 5.90 5.34 -7.48
CA LEU A 74 4.99 4.22 -7.66
C LEU A 74 4.74 3.97 -9.15
N GLU A 75 4.53 5.03 -9.94
CA GLU A 75 4.38 4.92 -11.41
C GLU A 75 5.61 4.35 -12.10
N GLN A 76 6.81 4.68 -11.63
CA GLN A 76 8.07 4.23 -12.24
C GLN A 76 8.41 2.78 -11.86
N GLU A 77 8.25 2.40 -10.60
CA GLU A 77 8.78 1.14 -10.05
C GLU A 77 7.72 0.04 -9.89
N ILE A 78 6.43 0.39 -9.77
CA ILE A 78 5.36 -0.59 -9.61
C ILE A 78 4.71 -0.87 -10.95
N THR A 79 5.05 -2.02 -11.54
CA THR A 79 4.29 -2.59 -12.65
C THR A 79 3.15 -3.44 -12.12
N VAL A 80 1.92 -3.05 -12.43
CA VAL A 80 0.71 -3.80 -12.08
C VAL A 80 0.50 -4.91 -13.10
N PRO A 81 0.58 -6.19 -12.71
CA PRO A 81 0.29 -7.26 -13.65
C PRO A 81 -1.22 -7.36 -13.85
N THR A 82 -1.63 -7.30 -15.12
CA THR A 82 -3.02 -7.48 -15.54
C THR A 82 -3.43 -8.94 -15.33
N PRO A 83 -4.55 -9.21 -14.62
CA PRO A 83 -5.01 -10.57 -14.40
C PRO A 83 -5.38 -11.24 -15.73
N THR A 84 -4.92 -12.47 -15.89
CA THR A 84 -5.23 -13.32 -17.04
C THR A 84 -6.65 -13.86 -16.95
N GLU A 85 -7.20 -14.29 -18.09
CA GLU A 85 -8.52 -14.90 -18.13
C GLU A 85 -8.57 -16.19 -17.28
N GLU A 86 -7.48 -16.98 -17.27
CA GLU A 86 -7.38 -18.17 -16.43
C GLU A 86 -7.41 -17.84 -14.92
N GLU A 87 -6.84 -16.72 -14.50
CA GLU A 87 -6.89 -16.27 -13.11
C GLU A 87 -8.30 -15.82 -12.71
N CYS A 88 -8.99 -15.13 -13.61
CA CYS A 88 -10.38 -14.70 -13.40
C CYS A 88 -11.30 -15.92 -13.28
N GLU A 89 -11.16 -16.91 -14.15
CA GLU A 89 -11.92 -18.16 -14.08
C GLU A 89 -11.63 -18.92 -12.77
N ARG A 90 -10.35 -19.02 -12.38
CA ARG A 90 -9.94 -19.69 -11.14
C ARG A 90 -10.55 -18.99 -9.92
N TYR A 91 -10.57 -17.66 -9.90
CA TYR A 91 -11.20 -16.90 -8.83
C TYR A 91 -12.71 -17.14 -8.76
N TYR A 92 -13.39 -17.11 -9.91
CA TYR A 92 -14.82 -17.42 -10.02
C TYR A 92 -15.16 -18.81 -9.46
N GLN A 93 -14.41 -19.83 -9.87
CA GLN A 93 -14.62 -21.21 -9.44
C GLN A 93 -14.37 -21.44 -7.94
N ARG A 94 -13.40 -20.71 -7.34
CA ARG A 94 -13.08 -20.82 -5.91
C ARG A 94 -14.06 -20.06 -5.02
N ASN A 95 -14.75 -19.05 -5.54
CA ASN A 95 -15.60 -18.16 -4.76
C ASN A 95 -17.08 -18.12 -5.23
N PRO A 96 -17.75 -19.28 -5.43
CA PRO A 96 -19.10 -19.31 -5.98
C PRO A 96 -20.15 -18.64 -5.09
N SER A 97 -19.88 -18.48 -3.79
CA SER A 97 -20.76 -17.78 -2.85
C SER A 97 -20.82 -16.27 -3.07
N ILE A 98 -19.75 -15.66 -3.60
CA ILE A 98 -19.69 -14.21 -3.86
C ILE A 98 -20.63 -13.84 -5.01
N PHE A 99 -20.80 -14.74 -5.99
CA PHE A 99 -21.56 -14.49 -7.22
C PHE A 99 -22.99 -15.02 -7.17
N ARG A 100 -23.54 -15.27 -5.97
CA ARG A 100 -24.93 -15.68 -5.81
C ARG A 100 -25.86 -14.48 -5.81
N ASP A 101 -26.95 -14.58 -6.55
CA ASP A 101 -28.08 -13.66 -6.44
C ASP A 101 -28.93 -13.94 -5.18
N GLN A 102 -29.92 -13.09 -4.93
CA GLN A 102 -30.86 -13.27 -3.82
C GLN A 102 -31.74 -14.53 -3.94
N GLY A 103 -31.77 -15.16 -5.13
CA GLY A 103 -32.48 -16.41 -5.42
C GLY A 103 -31.58 -17.65 -5.34
N SER A 104 -30.35 -17.53 -4.85
CA SER A 104 -29.32 -18.59 -4.78
C SER A 104 -28.76 -19.09 -6.13
N ASN A 105 -29.08 -18.43 -7.25
CA ASN A 105 -28.47 -18.73 -8.53
C ASN A 105 -27.10 -18.06 -8.63
N VAL A 106 -26.12 -18.79 -9.16
CA VAL A 106 -24.79 -18.25 -9.40
C VAL A 106 -24.80 -17.56 -10.77
N ALA A 107 -24.43 -16.27 -10.81
CA ALA A 107 -24.30 -15.52 -12.06
C ALA A 107 -23.24 -16.17 -12.96
N PRO A 108 -23.47 -16.31 -14.28
CA PRO A 108 -22.51 -16.94 -15.18
C PRO A 108 -21.21 -16.13 -15.25
N PHE A 109 -20.07 -16.82 -15.42
CA PHE A 109 -18.75 -16.19 -15.46
C PHE A 109 -18.68 -15.00 -16.42
N ALA A 110 -19.24 -15.13 -17.63
CA ALA A 110 -19.27 -14.07 -18.63
C ALA A 110 -19.90 -12.76 -18.14
N ALA A 111 -20.86 -12.83 -17.19
CA ALA A 111 -21.53 -11.65 -16.63
C ALA A 111 -20.72 -10.94 -15.53
N VAL A 112 -19.77 -11.64 -14.90
CA VAL A 112 -18.97 -11.13 -13.78
C VAL A 112 -17.48 -11.01 -14.11
N ARG A 113 -17.07 -11.46 -15.30
CA ARG A 113 -15.67 -11.49 -15.77
C ARG A 113 -14.97 -10.14 -15.61
N GLU A 114 -15.62 -9.05 -16.03
CA GLU A 114 -15.03 -7.71 -15.95
C GLU A 114 -14.85 -7.25 -14.51
N SER A 115 -15.87 -7.43 -13.66
CA SER A 115 -15.78 -7.11 -12.23
C SER A 115 -14.72 -7.94 -11.50
N ILE A 116 -14.55 -9.21 -11.90
CA ILE A 116 -13.47 -10.05 -11.35
C ILE A 116 -12.11 -9.55 -11.81
N ALA A 117 -11.96 -9.19 -13.08
CA ALA A 117 -10.71 -8.67 -13.62
C ALA A 117 -10.32 -7.35 -12.92
N GLU A 118 -11.26 -6.43 -12.74
CA GLU A 118 -11.05 -5.19 -11.98
C GLU A 118 -10.62 -5.47 -10.54
N TYR A 119 -11.35 -6.34 -9.84
CA TYR A 119 -11.01 -6.72 -8.45
C TYR A 119 -9.62 -7.36 -8.35
N LEU A 120 -9.31 -8.31 -9.24
CA LEU A 120 -8.02 -8.98 -9.23
C LEU A 120 -6.89 -8.03 -9.61
N GLN A 121 -7.14 -7.06 -10.48
CA GLN A 121 -6.19 -6.02 -10.81
C GLN A 121 -5.90 -5.15 -9.58
N GLU A 122 -6.92 -4.61 -8.91
CA GLU A 122 -6.76 -3.83 -7.67
C GLU A 122 -6.02 -4.63 -6.58
N ALA A 123 -6.36 -5.92 -6.41
CA ALA A 123 -5.68 -6.79 -5.48
C ALA A 123 -4.20 -6.99 -5.84
N SER A 124 -3.90 -7.07 -7.14
CA SER A 124 -2.54 -7.16 -7.67
C SER A 124 -1.74 -5.89 -7.42
N GLU A 125 -2.35 -4.70 -7.61
CA GLU A 125 -1.76 -3.40 -7.28
C GLU A 125 -1.35 -3.31 -5.81
N GLN A 126 -2.30 -3.62 -4.91
CA GLN A 126 -2.04 -3.62 -3.48
C GLN A 126 -0.93 -4.60 -3.09
N GLN A 127 -0.90 -5.78 -3.74
CA GLN A 127 0.12 -6.78 -3.47
C GLN A 127 1.50 -6.33 -3.98
N ALA A 128 1.59 -5.74 -5.17
CA ALA A 128 2.83 -5.22 -5.73
C ALA A 128 3.40 -4.10 -4.84
N MET A 129 2.55 -3.16 -4.40
CA MET A 129 2.95 -2.10 -3.47
C MET A 129 3.47 -2.66 -2.14
N LYS A 130 2.75 -3.62 -1.55
CA LYS A 130 3.20 -4.29 -0.31
C LYS A 130 4.56 -4.95 -0.49
N GLN A 131 4.79 -5.63 -1.62
CA GLN A 131 6.07 -6.27 -1.92
C GLN A 131 7.19 -5.25 -2.07
N TYR A 132 6.93 -4.16 -2.78
CA TYR A 132 7.89 -3.08 -2.98
C TYR A 132 8.30 -2.44 -1.64
N VAL A 133 7.33 -2.06 -0.79
CA VAL A 133 7.61 -1.52 0.55
C VAL A 133 8.38 -2.53 1.41
N LYS A 134 8.09 -3.83 1.32
CA LYS A 134 8.86 -4.87 2.03
C LYS A 134 10.33 -4.92 1.59
N ILE A 135 10.61 -4.73 0.30
CA ILE A 135 11.99 -4.66 -0.22
C ILE A 135 12.70 -3.43 0.37
N LEU A 136 12.07 -2.26 0.32
CA LEU A 136 12.63 -1.02 0.87
C LEU A 136 12.88 -1.12 2.37
N ALA A 137 11.92 -1.65 3.13
CA ALA A 137 12.06 -1.87 4.57
C ALA A 137 13.17 -2.89 4.93
N GLY A 138 13.47 -3.83 4.03
CA GLY A 138 14.59 -4.75 4.16
C GLY A 138 15.96 -4.08 3.97
N GLN A 139 16.01 -2.97 3.21
CA GLN A 139 17.23 -2.21 2.92
C GLN A 139 17.43 -1.00 3.85
N ALA A 140 16.37 -0.59 4.58
CA ALA A 140 16.40 0.54 5.50
C ALA A 140 16.64 0.13 6.96
N SER A 141 17.20 1.08 7.72
CA SER A 141 17.26 1.04 9.18
C SER A 141 16.02 1.69 9.75
N ILE A 142 15.15 0.92 10.42
CA ILE A 142 13.89 1.41 10.97
C ILE A 142 13.86 1.12 12.46
N ALA A 143 13.55 2.12 13.27
CA ALA A 143 13.44 2.01 14.72
C ALA A 143 12.11 2.60 15.19
N GLY A 144 11.56 2.04 16.27
CA GLY A 144 10.30 2.51 16.87
C GLY A 144 9.03 1.86 16.28
N ILE A 145 9.11 1.23 15.10
CA ILE A 145 8.00 0.49 14.49
C ILE A 145 8.45 -0.79 13.80
N THR A 146 7.57 -1.79 13.77
CA THR A 146 7.80 -3.04 13.04
C THR A 146 7.02 -3.01 11.74
N LEU A 147 7.72 -2.75 10.64
CA LEU A 147 7.24 -3.19 9.32
C LEU A 147 7.52 -4.68 9.24
N GLU A 148 6.52 -5.49 8.90
CA GLU A 148 6.70 -6.94 8.73
C GLU A 148 7.85 -7.23 7.76
N ARG A 149 9.06 -7.41 8.30
CA ARG A 149 10.22 -7.90 7.57
C ARG A 149 9.90 -9.30 7.12
N ALA A 150 10.16 -9.57 5.84
CA ALA A 150 9.84 -10.84 5.18
C ALA A 150 10.24 -12.06 6.03
N SER A 151 9.27 -12.61 6.73
CA SER A 151 9.25 -13.94 7.31
C SER A 151 7.78 -14.38 7.28
N SER A 152 7.42 -14.89 6.09
CA SER A 152 6.16 -15.55 5.67
C SER A 152 5.50 -16.44 6.76
N PRO A 153 4.21 -16.85 6.63
CA PRO A 153 3.40 -16.82 5.41
C PRO A 153 1.97 -16.26 5.58
N LEU A 154 1.42 -15.77 4.47
CA LEU A 154 -0.02 -15.64 4.29
C LEU A 154 -0.67 -17.03 4.42
N VAL A 155 -1.52 -17.17 5.42
CA VAL A 155 -2.52 -18.23 5.63
C VAL A 155 -3.86 -17.49 5.80
N ASN A 156 -4.96 -17.76 5.11
CA ASN A 156 -5.34 -18.74 4.09
C ASN A 156 -6.37 -18.09 3.16
#